data_AF-A0AAU9Z2S1-F1
#
_entry.id   AF-A0AAU9Z2S1-F1
#
_cell.length_a   1.000
_cell.length_b   1.000
_cell.length_c   1.000
_cell.angle_alpha   90.00
_cell.angle_beta   90.00
_cell.angle_gamma   90.00
#
_symmetry.space_group_name_H-M   'P 1'
#
loop_
_entity.id
_entity.type
_entity.pdbx_description
1 polymer ?
#
loop_
_entity_poly.entity_id
_entity_poly.type
_entity_poly.pdbx_seq_one_letter_code
_entity_poly.pdbx_strand_id
1 'polypeptide(L)'
;MVLSELAARLNCTEYKNWVKAGHCLLLLRSCLQGFVDREVLSFHRGLLTAVPGLGPNATCRGGSRCNPRARQFQPQCQVCTEWKREILRHHVNRNGDVHWGNCRPGLWPVDAWEVAKAFMPRGLADKRGPEECDAVALLSLINSCDHFMVDRKKVTEVIKCRNEIMHSSEMKVSSTWLRDFQIKIQDFLNEFKNIPEIIAVYSRIEQLLTSDWAVHIPEEDERDGCECEIGSYLSVSQIHEIEMELLKEKLQDMYLQAAEEEVLPEEILNQLDVVKAFLRKNADLRNGLTEDMQKLDSLHVQHQKQISEANERETSERKA
;
A
#
# COMPACT_ATOMS: atom_id res chain seq x y z
N MET A 1 0.99 -20.95 -24.00
CA MET A 1 1.80 -19.73 -23.79
C MET A 1 1.81 -19.31 -22.32
N VAL A 2 0.65 -19.03 -21.71
CA VAL A 2 0.56 -18.59 -20.28
C VAL A 2 1.30 -19.51 -19.31
N LEU A 3 1.12 -20.84 -19.42
CA LEU A 3 1.79 -21.82 -18.55
C LEU A 3 3.33 -21.82 -18.70
N SER A 4 3.83 -21.62 -19.93
CA SER A 4 5.27 -21.61 -20.21
C SER A 4 5.93 -20.32 -19.71
N GLU A 5 5.26 -19.17 -19.83
CA GLU A 5 5.74 -17.89 -19.28
C GLU A 5 5.78 -17.95 -17.74
N LEU A 6 4.72 -18.46 -17.11
CA LEU A 6 4.67 -18.63 -15.65
C LEU A 6 5.75 -19.61 -15.15
N ALA A 7 5.91 -20.76 -15.80
CA ALA A 7 6.94 -21.73 -15.44
C ALA A 7 8.35 -21.13 -15.56
N ALA A 8 8.62 -20.35 -16.61
CA ALA A 8 9.90 -19.66 -16.77
C ALA A 8 10.18 -18.66 -15.63
N ARG A 9 9.17 -17.88 -15.22
CA ARG A 9 9.29 -16.97 -14.07
C ARG A 9 9.52 -17.72 -12.77
N LEU A 10 8.76 -18.78 -12.51
CA LEU A 10 8.84 -19.59 -11.29
C LEU A 10 10.06 -20.54 -11.28
N ASN A 11 10.83 -20.64 -12.35
CA ASN A 11 12.17 -21.23 -12.31
C ASN A 11 13.23 -20.29 -11.71
N CYS A 12 12.95 -18.99 -11.60
CA CYS A 12 13.81 -18.04 -10.91
C CYS A 12 13.48 -18.01 -9.40
N THR A 13 14.42 -18.46 -8.57
CA THR A 13 14.25 -18.47 -7.10
C THR A 13 13.97 -17.08 -6.54
N GLU A 14 14.68 -16.05 -7.01
CA GLU A 14 14.50 -14.69 -6.48
C GLU A 14 13.15 -14.09 -6.84
N TYR A 15 12.61 -14.43 -8.02
CA TYR A 15 11.26 -14.05 -8.42
C TYR A 15 10.21 -14.77 -7.57
N LYS A 16 10.37 -16.09 -7.37
CA LYS A 16 9.51 -16.86 -6.45
C LYS A 16 9.48 -16.24 -5.06
N ASN A 17 10.63 -15.83 -4.53
CA ASN A 17 10.71 -15.19 -3.23
C ASN A 17 9.96 -13.85 -3.21
N TRP A 18 10.04 -13.06 -4.29
CA TRP A 18 9.31 -11.80 -4.40
C TRP A 18 7.80 -12.03 -4.39
N VAL A 19 7.31 -13.02 -5.14
CA VAL A 19 5.88 -13.39 -5.15
C VAL A 19 5.44 -13.91 -3.78
N LYS A 20 6.23 -14.77 -3.12
CA LYS A 20 5.93 -15.27 -1.75
C LYS A 20 5.80 -14.12 -0.75
N ALA A 21 6.76 -13.20 -0.75
CA ALA A 21 6.77 -12.09 0.17
C ALA A 21 5.62 -11.11 -0.11
N GLY A 22 5.34 -10.84 -1.38
CA GLY A 22 4.17 -10.05 -1.78
C GLY A 22 2.86 -10.70 -1.37
N HIS A 23 2.68 -12.01 -1.61
CA HIS A 23 1.48 -12.73 -1.17
C HIS A 23 1.31 -12.68 0.36
N CYS A 24 2.41 -12.78 1.11
CA CYS A 24 2.38 -12.58 2.56
C CYS A 24 1.83 -11.19 2.93
N LEU A 25 2.21 -10.13 2.22
CA LEU A 25 1.67 -8.79 2.44
C LEU A 25 0.18 -8.67 2.06
N LEU A 26 -0.27 -9.35 1.02
CA LEU A 26 -1.70 -9.39 0.65
C LEU A 26 -2.54 -10.11 1.72
N LEU A 27 -2.02 -11.21 2.28
CA LEU A 27 -2.65 -11.90 3.41
C LEU A 27 -2.66 -11.02 4.67
N LEU A 28 -1.55 -10.33 4.93
CA LEU A 28 -1.43 -9.37 6.03
C LEU A 28 -2.45 -8.23 5.91
N ARG A 29 -2.57 -7.65 4.70
CA ARG A 29 -3.59 -6.64 4.37
C ARG A 29 -4.97 -7.14 4.76
N SER A 30 -5.34 -8.33 4.29
CA SER A 30 -6.66 -8.91 4.54
C SER A 30 -6.95 -9.13 6.04
N CYS A 31 -5.97 -9.59 6.82
CA CYS A 31 -6.20 -9.83 8.25
C CYS A 31 -6.27 -8.54 9.08
N LEU A 32 -5.56 -7.49 8.66
CA LEU A 32 -5.58 -6.19 9.36
C LEU A 32 -6.87 -5.42 9.11
N GLN A 33 -7.58 -5.63 7.99
CA GLN A 33 -8.79 -4.88 7.64
C GLN A 33 -9.85 -4.90 8.75
N GLY A 34 -10.23 -6.08 9.23
CA GLY A 34 -11.25 -6.22 10.27
C GLY A 34 -10.83 -5.66 11.62
N PHE A 35 -9.54 -5.76 11.97
CA PHE A 35 -8.99 -5.13 13.16
C PHE A 35 -9.01 -3.60 13.06
N VAL A 36 -8.49 -3.06 11.97
CA VAL A 36 -8.42 -1.62 11.73
C VAL A 36 -9.81 -0.99 11.73
N ASP A 37 -10.80 -1.60 11.07
CA ASP A 37 -12.17 -1.09 11.04
C ASP A 37 -12.74 -0.91 12.46
N ARG A 38 -12.60 -1.95 13.30
CA ARG A 38 -13.07 -1.92 14.70
C ARG A 38 -12.37 -0.85 15.53
N GLU A 39 -11.05 -0.77 15.45
CA GLU A 39 -10.26 0.20 16.21
C GLU A 39 -10.52 1.63 15.76
N VAL A 40 -10.66 1.89 14.45
CA VAL A 40 -11.01 3.22 13.93
C VAL A 40 -12.38 3.67 14.43
N LEU A 41 -13.38 2.77 14.43
CA LEU A 41 -14.71 3.07 14.98
C LEU A 41 -14.66 3.33 16.48
N SER A 42 -13.87 2.54 17.23
CA SER A 42 -13.66 2.72 18.67
C SER A 42 -13.02 4.08 18.97
N PHE A 43 -11.94 4.40 18.26
CA PHE A 43 -11.23 5.67 18.34
C PHE A 43 -12.16 6.86 18.10
N HIS A 44 -12.91 6.84 17.00
CA HIS A 44 -13.81 7.91 16.63
C HIS A 44 -14.90 8.15 17.68
N ARG A 45 -15.54 7.09 18.19
CA ARG A 45 -16.51 7.19 19.30
C ARG A 45 -15.88 7.75 20.57
N GLY A 46 -14.62 7.38 20.84
CA GLY A 46 -13.83 7.95 21.93
C GLY A 46 -13.67 9.46 21.79
N LEU A 47 -13.27 9.94 20.60
CA LEU A 47 -13.14 11.38 20.31
C LEU A 47 -14.47 12.13 20.50
N LEU A 48 -15.56 11.58 19.97
CA LEU A 48 -16.89 12.20 20.06
C LEU A 48 -17.40 12.28 21.51
N THR A 49 -17.11 11.26 22.32
CA THR A 49 -17.44 11.26 23.75
C THR A 49 -16.60 12.26 24.53
N ALA A 50 -15.31 12.36 24.22
CA ALA A 50 -14.38 13.26 24.92
C ALA A 50 -14.59 14.74 24.58
N VAL A 51 -15.02 15.03 23.35
CA VAL A 51 -15.22 16.41 22.86
C VAL A 51 -16.62 16.54 22.25
N PRO A 52 -17.66 16.83 23.06
CA PRO A 52 -19.05 16.90 22.58
C PRO A 52 -19.29 17.90 21.44
N GLY A 53 -18.45 18.94 21.33
CA GLY A 53 -18.48 19.93 20.25
C GLY A 53 -18.10 19.40 18.87
N LEU A 54 -17.58 18.17 18.77
CA LEU A 54 -17.24 17.47 17.52
C LEU A 54 -18.34 16.51 17.04
N GLY A 55 -19.43 16.37 17.79
CA GLY A 55 -20.51 15.41 17.51
C GLY A 55 -21.19 15.60 16.14
N PRO A 56 -22.09 14.68 15.74
CA PRO A 56 -22.73 14.67 14.41
C PRO A 56 -23.44 15.98 13.99
N ASN A 57 -23.86 16.78 14.97
CA ASN A 57 -24.50 18.08 14.72
C ASN A 57 -23.50 19.20 14.44
N ALA A 58 -22.21 18.97 14.66
CA ALA A 58 -21.14 19.92 14.40
C ALA A 58 -20.95 20.05 12.89
N THR A 59 -21.31 21.21 12.33
CA THR A 59 -21.21 21.44 10.89
C THR A 59 -20.05 22.36 10.57
N CYS A 60 -19.25 21.99 9.56
CA CYS A 60 -18.26 22.90 8.99
C CYS A 60 -18.97 24.09 8.30
N ARG A 61 -18.85 25.28 8.89
CA ARG A 61 -19.37 26.54 8.31
C ARG A 61 -18.43 27.18 7.27
N GLY A 62 -17.21 26.65 7.15
CA GLY A 62 -16.18 27.21 6.27
C GLY A 62 -16.34 26.84 4.79
N GLY A 63 -17.15 25.82 4.47
CA GLY A 63 -17.32 25.33 3.10
C GLY A 63 -15.99 25.07 2.42
N SER A 64 -15.79 25.63 1.23
CA SER A 64 -14.55 25.51 0.45
C SER A 64 -13.30 26.09 1.13
N ARG A 65 -13.46 26.97 2.14
CA ARG A 65 -12.34 27.52 2.92
C ARG A 65 -11.77 26.53 3.94
N CYS A 66 -12.43 25.40 4.14
CA CYS A 66 -11.93 24.28 4.94
C CYS A 66 -11.60 23.06 4.07
N ASN A 67 -11.29 23.26 2.79
CA ASN A 67 -10.78 22.20 1.93
C ASN A 67 -9.26 22.07 2.10
N PRO A 68 -8.75 20.90 2.50
CA PRO A 68 -7.32 20.67 2.53
C PRO A 68 -6.69 20.65 1.13
N ARG A 69 -5.38 20.89 1.08
CA ARG A 69 -4.57 20.78 -0.14
C ARG A 69 -3.31 19.99 0.16
N ALA A 70 -3.20 18.77 -0.35
CA ALA A 70 -2.06 17.89 -0.11
C ALA A 70 -1.68 17.83 1.39
N ARG A 71 -0.54 18.40 1.79
CA ARG A 71 -0.07 18.43 3.19
C ARG A 71 -0.51 19.67 3.99
N GLN A 72 -1.23 20.59 3.37
CA GLN A 72 -1.62 21.87 3.97
C GLN A 72 -3.10 21.88 4.35
N PHE A 73 -3.38 22.28 5.59
CA PHE A 73 -4.74 22.51 6.05
C PHE A 73 -4.80 23.66 7.05
N GLN A 74 -5.39 24.79 6.64
CA GLN A 74 -5.59 25.99 7.47
C GLN A 74 -7.09 26.27 7.60
N PRO A 75 -7.81 25.54 8.48
CA PRO A 75 -9.24 25.70 8.62
C PRO A 75 -9.61 27.10 9.13
N GLN A 76 -10.68 27.67 8.55
CA GLN A 76 -11.22 28.98 8.91
C GLN A 76 -12.48 28.87 9.79
N CYS A 77 -12.85 27.66 10.23
CA CYS A 77 -13.99 27.42 11.09
C CYS A 77 -13.59 26.67 12.36
N GLN A 78 -14.25 26.98 13.48
CA GLN A 78 -13.91 26.44 14.80
C GLN A 78 -14.00 24.92 14.86
N VAL A 79 -15.02 24.32 14.23
CA VAL A 79 -15.22 22.86 14.19
C VAL A 79 -14.02 22.15 13.54
N CYS A 80 -13.59 22.61 12.35
CA CYS A 80 -12.45 22.01 11.68
C CYS A 80 -11.12 22.27 12.40
N THR A 81 -10.98 23.43 13.06
CA THR A 81 -9.81 23.73 13.90
C THR A 81 -9.73 22.78 15.09
N GLU A 82 -10.87 22.47 15.72
CA GLU A 82 -10.95 21.55 16.85
C GLU A 82 -10.63 20.12 16.40
N TRP A 83 -11.23 19.66 15.29
CA TRP A 83 -10.91 18.36 14.70
C TRP A 83 -9.43 18.23 14.35
N LYS A 84 -8.85 19.23 13.68
CA LYS A 84 -7.41 19.24 13.37
C LYS A 84 -6.57 19.09 14.63
N ARG A 85 -6.95 19.76 15.73
CA ARG A 85 -6.24 19.70 17.00
C ARG A 85 -6.29 18.29 17.59
N GLU A 86 -7.46 17.67 17.65
CA GLU A 86 -7.61 16.32 18.21
C GLU A 86 -6.92 15.25 17.34
N ILE A 87 -7.00 15.36 16.01
CA ILE A 87 -6.24 14.49 15.09
C ILE A 87 -4.73 14.59 15.38
N LEU A 88 -4.20 15.83 15.46
CA LEU A 88 -2.78 16.04 15.74
C LEU A 88 -2.37 15.62 17.16
N ARG A 89 -3.29 15.70 18.13
CA ARG A 89 -3.04 15.26 19.51
C ARG A 89 -2.70 13.78 19.56
N HIS A 90 -3.43 12.98 18.78
CA HIS A 90 -3.31 11.53 18.64
C HIS A 90 -2.30 11.09 17.57
N HIS A 91 -1.72 12.04 16.84
CA HIS A 91 -0.67 11.77 15.88
C HIS A 91 0.67 11.62 16.60
N VAL A 92 1.29 10.45 16.49
CA VAL A 92 2.53 10.14 17.22
C VAL A 92 3.69 11.02 16.75
N ASN A 93 3.67 11.46 15.49
CA ASN A 93 4.58 12.49 14.98
C ASN A 93 3.86 13.83 14.82
N ARG A 94 3.69 14.60 15.90
CA ARG A 94 2.89 15.84 15.89
C ARG A 94 3.39 16.91 14.92
N ASN A 95 4.68 16.88 14.61
CA ASN A 95 5.33 17.78 13.64
C ASN A 95 5.57 17.10 12.28
N GLY A 96 5.07 15.88 12.12
CA GLY A 96 5.17 15.13 10.88
C GLY A 96 4.21 15.65 9.82
N ASP A 97 4.50 15.29 8.57
CA ASP A 97 3.62 15.58 7.46
C ASP A 97 2.32 14.78 7.58
N VAL A 98 1.20 15.49 7.59
CA VAL A 98 -0.13 14.90 7.53
C VAL A 98 -0.69 15.15 6.12
N HIS A 99 -1.10 14.08 5.43
CA HIS A 99 -1.70 14.16 4.10
C HIS A 99 -3.17 14.56 4.17
N TRP A 100 -3.46 15.78 4.63
CA TRP A 100 -4.83 16.29 4.78
C TRP A 100 -5.66 16.22 3.51
N GLY A 101 -5.03 16.22 2.32
CA GLY A 101 -5.69 16.06 1.02
C GLY A 101 -6.43 14.73 0.85
N ASN A 102 -6.14 13.72 1.70
CA ASN A 102 -6.93 12.50 1.76
C ASN A 102 -8.30 12.72 2.43
N CYS A 103 -8.42 13.72 3.30
CA CYS A 103 -9.57 13.89 4.19
C CYS A 103 -10.62 14.83 3.61
N ARG A 104 -11.87 14.58 4.01
CA ARG A 104 -13.02 15.48 3.81
C ARG A 104 -13.47 16.00 5.17
N PRO A 105 -13.00 17.18 5.62
CA PRO A 105 -13.27 17.67 6.98
C PRO A 105 -14.75 17.81 7.37
N GLY A 106 -15.63 17.95 6.37
CA GLY A 106 -17.09 17.97 6.60
C GLY A 106 -17.69 16.63 7.04
N LEU A 107 -16.96 15.53 6.85
CA LEU A 107 -17.41 14.17 7.18
C LEU A 107 -16.87 13.64 8.51
N TRP A 108 -15.82 14.26 9.08
CA TRP A 108 -15.25 13.83 10.36
C TRP A 108 -16.25 13.62 11.50
N PRO A 109 -17.35 14.39 11.65
CA PRO A 109 -18.35 14.14 12.69
C PRO A 109 -19.13 12.82 12.58
N VAL A 110 -19.22 12.25 11.38
CA VAL A 110 -20.11 11.11 11.08
C VAL A 110 -19.38 9.91 10.47
N ASP A 111 -18.17 10.13 9.96
CA ASP A 111 -17.38 9.13 9.26
C ASP A 111 -16.02 8.97 9.95
N ALA A 112 -15.86 7.85 10.65
CA ALA A 112 -14.63 7.50 11.36
C ALA A 112 -13.44 7.30 10.39
N TRP A 113 -13.71 6.82 9.18
CA TRP A 113 -12.67 6.55 8.20
C TRP A 113 -12.03 7.84 7.67
N GLU A 114 -12.84 8.89 7.49
CA GLU A 114 -12.34 10.22 7.09
C GLU A 114 -11.37 10.83 8.11
N VAL A 115 -11.49 10.46 9.39
CA VAL A 115 -10.52 10.81 10.45
C VAL A 115 -9.26 9.94 10.31
N ALA A 116 -9.42 8.64 10.10
CA ALA A 116 -8.31 7.70 9.98
C ALA A 116 -7.34 8.03 8.82
N LYS A 117 -7.87 8.54 7.69
CA LYS A 117 -7.08 8.96 6.52
C LYS A 117 -5.98 10.00 6.83
N ALA A 118 -6.11 10.75 7.92
CA ALA A 118 -5.09 11.73 8.34
C ALA A 118 -3.81 11.07 8.89
N PHE A 119 -3.86 9.77 9.23
CA PHE A 119 -2.73 9.01 9.76
C PHE A 119 -2.07 8.12 8.69
N MET A 120 -2.49 8.26 7.43
CA MET A 120 -2.12 7.39 6.32
C MET A 120 -1.33 8.16 5.25
N PRO A 121 -0.57 7.45 4.39
CA PRO A 121 0.07 8.04 3.22
C PRO A 121 -0.96 8.64 2.25
N ARG A 122 -0.47 9.42 1.28
CA ARG A 122 -1.31 10.00 0.22
C ARG A 122 -2.02 8.94 -0.64
N GLY A 123 -2.98 9.42 -1.45
CA GLY A 123 -3.66 8.60 -2.45
C GLY A 123 -4.94 7.94 -1.95
N LEU A 124 -5.42 8.33 -0.76
CA LEU A 124 -6.58 7.70 -0.11
C LEU A 124 -7.85 8.55 -0.13
N ALA A 125 -7.85 9.66 -0.87
CA ALA A 125 -8.96 10.60 -0.95
C ALA A 125 -10.30 9.94 -1.32
N ASP A 126 -10.25 8.99 -2.26
CA ASP A 126 -11.44 8.30 -2.78
C ASP A 126 -11.75 6.98 -2.07
N LYS A 127 -10.90 6.56 -1.13
CA LYS A 127 -11.02 5.27 -0.43
C LYS A 127 -12.08 5.32 0.66
N ARG A 128 -12.97 4.34 0.71
CA ARG A 128 -14.11 4.36 1.65
C ARG A 128 -13.92 3.57 2.94
N GLY A 129 -12.94 2.66 2.94
CA GLY A 129 -12.67 1.83 4.09
C GLY A 129 -11.32 1.11 3.97
N PRO A 130 -10.95 0.32 4.99
CA PRO A 130 -9.70 -0.44 5.01
C PRO A 130 -9.63 -1.50 3.91
N GLU A 131 -10.77 -2.00 3.42
CA GLU A 131 -10.87 -3.00 2.36
C GLU A 131 -10.32 -2.52 1.01
N GLU A 132 -10.33 -1.22 0.76
CA GLU A 132 -9.83 -0.63 -0.49
C GLU A 132 -8.37 -0.17 -0.40
N CYS A 133 -7.73 -0.39 0.75
CA CYS A 133 -6.37 0.07 1.06
C CYS A 133 -5.35 -1.06 0.97
N ASP A 134 -4.13 -0.71 0.56
CA ASP A 134 -3.00 -1.64 0.54
C ASP A 134 -2.44 -1.87 1.96
N ALA A 135 -1.46 -2.78 2.07
CA ALA A 135 -0.85 -3.09 3.36
C ALA A 135 -0.17 -1.87 4.00
N VAL A 136 0.47 -0.99 3.21
CA VAL A 136 1.19 0.17 3.79
C VAL A 136 0.25 1.18 4.40
N ALA A 137 -0.92 1.42 3.79
CA ALA A 137 -1.87 2.39 4.30
C ALA A 137 -2.36 1.97 5.70
N LEU A 138 -2.68 0.69 5.88
CA LEU A 138 -3.10 0.13 7.16
C LEU A 138 -1.95 0.15 8.18
N LEU A 139 -0.75 -0.26 7.79
CA LEU A 139 0.42 -0.23 8.67
C LEU A 139 0.80 1.20 9.08
N SER A 140 0.71 2.17 8.17
CA SER A 140 0.97 3.58 8.45
C SER A 140 -0.03 4.18 9.42
N LEU A 141 -1.32 3.83 9.31
CA LEU A 141 -2.35 4.19 10.29
C LEU A 141 -1.96 3.68 11.69
N ILE A 142 -1.66 2.38 11.80
CA ILE A 142 -1.27 1.73 13.07
C ILE A 142 0.00 2.39 13.65
N ASN A 143 0.96 2.78 12.80
CA ASN A 143 2.21 3.40 13.23
C ASN A 143 2.08 4.87 13.68
N SER A 144 1.11 5.59 13.12
CA SER A 144 0.98 7.04 13.25
C SER A 144 -0.08 7.46 14.26
N CYS A 145 -1.04 6.61 14.59
CA CYS A 145 -2.10 6.86 15.56
C CYS A 145 -1.80 6.19 16.91
N ASP A 146 -1.81 6.97 17.99
CA ASP A 146 -1.51 6.45 19.34
C ASP A 146 -2.59 5.52 19.93
N HIS A 147 -3.76 5.43 19.29
CA HIS A 147 -4.86 4.55 19.71
C HIS A 147 -4.53 3.06 19.62
N PHE A 148 -3.75 2.65 18.60
CA PHE A 148 -3.57 1.23 18.29
C PHE A 148 -2.66 0.48 19.27
N MET A 149 -1.85 1.18 20.07
CA MET A 149 -1.00 0.60 21.12
C MET A 149 -0.12 -0.60 20.66
N VAL A 150 0.33 -0.63 19.41
CA VAL A 150 1.23 -1.66 18.85
C VAL A 150 2.69 -1.18 18.94
N ASP A 151 3.66 -2.08 19.14
CA ASP A 151 5.08 -1.70 19.06
C ASP A 151 5.46 -1.17 17.67
N ARG A 152 5.65 0.15 17.61
CA ARG A 152 5.96 0.92 16.40
C ARG A 152 7.24 0.47 15.70
N LYS A 153 8.22 -0.08 16.43
CA LYS A 153 9.44 -0.60 15.81
C LYS A 153 9.10 -1.77 14.90
N LYS A 154 8.23 -2.67 15.34
CA LYS A 154 7.80 -3.83 14.57
C LYS A 154 7.00 -3.42 13.33
N VAL A 155 6.06 -2.47 13.49
CA VAL A 155 5.29 -1.92 12.36
C VAL A 155 6.24 -1.29 11.32
N THR A 156 7.22 -0.51 11.78
CA THR A 156 8.18 0.18 10.90
C THR A 156 9.04 -0.82 10.12
N GLU A 157 9.47 -1.92 10.74
CA GLU A 157 10.25 -2.95 10.04
C GLU A 157 9.44 -3.64 8.93
N VAL A 158 8.14 -3.89 9.15
CA VAL A 158 7.27 -4.45 8.11
C VAL A 158 7.05 -3.45 6.97
N ILE A 159 6.85 -2.16 7.28
CA ILE A 159 6.74 -1.09 6.27
C ILE A 159 8.02 -1.02 5.41
N LYS A 160 9.21 -1.14 6.01
CA LYS A 160 10.48 -1.17 5.26
C LYS A 160 10.53 -2.34 4.29
N CYS A 161 10.18 -3.54 4.75
CA CYS A 161 10.14 -4.72 3.87
C CYS A 161 9.11 -4.56 2.73
N ARG A 162 7.94 -3.98 3.01
CA ARG A 162 6.93 -3.62 1.99
C ARG A 162 7.55 -2.72 0.91
N ASN A 163 8.21 -1.66 1.32
CA ASN A 163 8.83 -0.71 0.40
C ASN A 163 9.97 -1.34 -0.41
N GLU A 164 10.77 -2.21 0.20
CA GLU A 164 11.82 -2.97 -0.51
C GLU A 164 11.23 -3.89 -1.60
N ILE A 165 10.11 -4.57 -1.33
CA ILE A 165 9.39 -5.38 -2.33
C ILE A 165 8.85 -4.50 -3.46
N MET A 166 8.18 -3.40 -3.12
CA MET A 166 7.55 -2.51 -4.10
C MET A 166 8.58 -1.72 -4.92
N HIS A 167 9.77 -1.47 -4.38
CA HIS A 167 10.86 -0.80 -5.10
C HIS A 167 11.88 -1.76 -5.71
N SER A 168 11.70 -3.07 -5.56
CA SER A 168 12.53 -4.05 -6.27
C SER A 168 12.36 -3.85 -7.77
N SER A 169 13.44 -3.42 -8.44
CA SER A 169 13.42 -3.04 -9.86
C SER A 169 13.23 -4.25 -10.77
N GLU A 170 13.64 -5.45 -10.35
CA GLU A 170 13.54 -6.69 -11.13
C GLU A 170 12.47 -7.67 -10.63
N MET A 171 11.64 -7.28 -9.65
CA MET A 171 10.66 -8.16 -9.01
C MET A 171 11.34 -9.41 -8.43
N LYS A 172 12.48 -9.19 -7.79
CA LYS A 172 13.36 -10.23 -7.24
C LYS A 172 13.82 -9.85 -5.84
N VAL A 173 13.90 -10.83 -4.96
CA VAL A 173 14.52 -10.73 -3.64
C VAL A 173 15.29 -11.99 -3.29
N SER A 174 16.40 -11.87 -2.57
CA SER A 174 17.22 -13.01 -2.20
C SER A 174 16.55 -13.90 -1.15
N SER A 175 16.98 -15.15 -1.04
CA SER A 175 16.48 -16.08 -0.01
C SER A 175 16.89 -15.65 1.41
N THR A 176 18.04 -14.99 1.56
CA THR A 176 18.46 -14.40 2.86
C THR A 176 17.50 -13.30 3.27
N TRP A 177 17.15 -12.41 2.34
CA TRP A 177 16.18 -11.36 2.57
C TRP A 177 14.80 -11.91 2.95
N LEU A 178 14.32 -12.94 2.24
CA LEU A 178 13.03 -13.57 2.55
C LEU A 178 12.99 -14.15 3.97
N ARG A 179 14.11 -14.71 4.44
CA ARG A 179 14.21 -15.25 5.80
C ARG A 179 14.17 -14.14 6.86
N ASP A 180 14.86 -13.03 6.61
CA ASP A 180 14.79 -11.86 7.50
C ASP A 180 13.37 -11.25 7.51
N PHE A 181 12.72 -11.20 6.36
CA PHE A 181 11.32 -10.79 6.23
C PHE A 181 10.38 -11.67 7.06
N GLN A 182 10.55 -12.99 6.99
CA GLN A 182 9.76 -13.94 7.77
C GLN A 182 9.84 -13.63 9.28
N ILE A 183 11.06 -13.41 9.80
CA ILE A 183 11.27 -13.10 11.23
C ILE A 183 10.55 -11.80 11.60
N LYS A 184 10.70 -10.74 10.79
CA LYS A 184 10.06 -9.43 11.03
C LYS A 184 8.52 -9.52 11.01
N ILE A 185 7.95 -10.30 10.09
CA ILE A 185 6.51 -10.52 10.01
C ILE A 185 6.00 -11.31 11.21
N GLN A 186 6.72 -12.36 11.63
CA GLN A 186 6.38 -13.14 12.83
C GLN A 186 6.40 -12.25 14.08
N ASP A 187 7.44 -11.43 14.24
CA ASP A 187 7.57 -10.51 15.36
C ASP A 187 6.42 -9.50 15.43
N PHE A 188 5.98 -8.97 14.27
CA PHE A 188 4.84 -8.08 14.14
C PHE A 188 3.50 -8.78 14.45
N LEU A 189 3.26 -9.94 13.84
CA LEU A 189 1.99 -10.68 14.03
C LEU A 189 1.81 -11.16 15.48
N ASN A 190 2.90 -11.38 16.21
CA ASN A 190 2.87 -11.67 17.65
C ASN A 190 2.25 -10.56 18.51
N GLU A 191 2.18 -9.31 18.02
CA GLU A 191 1.45 -8.22 18.70
C GLU A 191 -0.07 -8.47 18.73
N PHE A 192 -0.59 -9.28 17.80
CA PHE A 192 -2.00 -9.57 17.63
C PHE A 192 -2.39 -10.98 18.08
N LYS A 193 -1.57 -11.64 18.90
CA LYS A 193 -1.79 -13.02 19.38
C LYS A 193 -3.10 -13.23 20.16
N ASN A 194 -3.79 -12.16 20.53
CA ASN A 194 -5.09 -12.21 21.21
C ASN A 194 -6.27 -12.03 20.24
N ILE A 195 -6.03 -11.87 18.94
CA ILE A 195 -7.05 -11.64 17.91
C ILE A 195 -7.19 -12.90 17.04
N PRO A 196 -8.24 -13.72 17.24
CA PRO A 196 -8.36 -15.03 16.59
C PRO A 196 -8.31 -14.98 15.06
N GLU A 197 -8.94 -13.95 14.47
CA GLU A 197 -8.97 -13.73 13.01
C GLU A 197 -7.55 -13.57 12.42
N ILE A 198 -6.66 -12.88 13.14
CA ILE A 198 -5.28 -12.64 12.71
C ILE A 198 -4.44 -13.92 12.92
N ILE A 199 -4.67 -14.68 13.99
CA ILE A 199 -3.98 -15.94 14.26
C ILE A 199 -4.22 -16.97 13.13
N ALA A 200 -5.46 -17.07 12.64
CA ALA A 200 -5.78 -17.99 11.55
C ALA A 200 -4.98 -17.66 10.26
N VAL A 201 -4.83 -16.37 9.95
CA VAL A 201 -4.04 -15.91 8.80
C VAL A 201 -2.54 -16.07 9.05
N TYR A 202 -2.09 -15.87 10.30
CA TYR A 202 -0.71 -16.08 10.69
C TYR A 202 -0.22 -17.50 10.37
N SER A 203 -0.99 -18.53 10.72
CA SER A 203 -0.63 -19.92 10.38
C SER A 203 -0.52 -20.15 8.87
N ARG A 204 -1.38 -19.51 8.07
CA ARG A 204 -1.32 -19.57 6.60
C ARG A 204 -0.08 -18.84 6.06
N ILE A 205 0.31 -17.71 6.65
CA ILE A 205 1.53 -16.99 6.30
C ILE A 205 2.77 -17.82 6.60
N GLU A 206 2.83 -18.49 7.75
CA GLU A 206 3.95 -19.37 8.09
C GLU A 206 4.09 -20.54 7.12
N GLN A 207 2.98 -21.20 6.78
CA GLN A 207 2.96 -22.23 5.75
C GLN A 207 3.44 -21.68 4.39
N LEU A 208 2.96 -20.50 4.00
CA LEU A 208 3.34 -19.84 2.75
C LEU A 208 4.85 -19.60 2.66
N LEU A 209 5.44 -19.02 3.71
CA LEU A 209 6.85 -18.63 3.71
C LEU A 209 7.81 -19.83 3.85
N THR A 210 7.33 -20.95 4.40
CA THR A 210 8.11 -22.19 4.54
C THR A 210 7.94 -23.16 3.38
N SER A 211 6.89 -23.01 2.56
CA SER A 211 6.63 -23.86 1.40
C SER A 211 7.64 -23.64 0.28
N ASP A 212 7.98 -24.70 -0.47
CA ASP A 212 8.92 -24.59 -1.60
C ASP A 212 8.28 -23.95 -2.85
N TRP A 213 6.95 -23.87 -2.93
CA TRP A 213 6.21 -23.43 -4.15
C TRP A 213 6.64 -24.22 -5.39
N ALA A 214 6.71 -25.56 -5.26
CA ALA A 214 6.70 -26.42 -6.43
C ALA A 214 5.35 -26.22 -7.15
N VAL A 215 5.40 -25.80 -8.40
CA VAL A 215 4.19 -25.57 -9.21
C VAL A 215 3.78 -26.90 -9.79
N HIS A 216 2.60 -27.40 -9.42
CA HIS A 216 2.03 -28.57 -10.07
C HIS A 216 1.57 -28.17 -11.48
N ILE A 217 2.28 -28.60 -12.52
CA ILE A 217 1.88 -28.41 -13.92
C ILE A 217 1.10 -29.66 -14.34
N PRO A 218 -0.24 -29.59 -14.47
CA PRO A 218 -1.07 -30.79 -14.66
C PRO A 218 -0.83 -31.56 -15.96
N GLU A 219 -0.07 -31.02 -16.91
CA GLU A 219 0.12 -31.61 -18.24
C GLU A 219 1.40 -32.45 -18.37
N GLU A 220 2.33 -32.45 -17.39
CA GLU A 220 3.62 -33.17 -17.51
C GLU A 220 3.98 -34.10 -16.34
N ASP A 221 3.35 -33.99 -15.16
CA ASP A 221 3.64 -34.88 -14.04
C ASP A 221 2.71 -36.11 -14.03
N GLU A 222 3.07 -37.14 -14.81
CA GLU A 222 2.49 -38.48 -14.60
C GLU A 222 2.88 -38.99 -13.20
N ARG A 223 1.84 -39.30 -12.43
CA ARG A 223 1.90 -39.68 -11.03
C ARG A 223 2.58 -41.04 -10.87
N ASP A 224 3.89 -41.05 -10.63
CA ASP A 224 4.60 -42.22 -10.09
C ASP A 224 5.06 -41.95 -8.64
N GLY A 225 4.37 -42.59 -7.70
CA GLY A 225 4.89 -42.80 -6.34
C GLY A 225 4.54 -41.78 -5.25
N CYS A 226 3.77 -42.26 -4.26
CA CYS A 226 3.66 -41.79 -2.88
C CYS A 226 2.97 -40.42 -2.63
N GLU A 227 1.83 -40.47 -1.95
CA GLU A 227 1.19 -39.31 -1.31
C GLU A 227 2.10 -38.74 -0.22
N CYS A 228 3.11 -37.96 -0.62
CA CYS A 228 3.92 -37.18 0.29
C CYS A 228 3.18 -35.86 0.56
N GLU A 229 2.90 -35.64 1.85
CA GLU A 229 2.36 -34.44 2.54
C GLU A 229 1.76 -33.35 1.65
N ILE A 230 0.49 -33.04 1.89
CA ILE A 230 -0.28 -31.95 1.26
C ILE A 230 0.42 -30.61 1.51
N GLY A 231 1.45 -30.32 0.73
CA GLY A 231 2.03 -29.00 0.59
C GLY A 231 0.95 -28.07 0.04
N SER A 232 0.96 -26.81 0.45
CA SER A 232 0.04 -25.79 -0.04
C SER A 232 0.32 -25.49 -1.52
N TYR A 233 -0.07 -26.39 -2.43
CA TYR A 233 0.01 -26.18 -3.87
C TYR A 233 -0.99 -25.10 -4.28
N LEU A 234 -0.49 -23.93 -4.69
CA LEU A 234 -1.31 -22.90 -5.32
C LEU A 234 -1.54 -23.26 -6.78
N SER A 235 -2.78 -23.09 -7.24
CA SER A 235 -3.12 -23.22 -8.65
C SER A 235 -2.48 -22.11 -9.48
N VAL A 236 -2.29 -22.37 -10.78
CA VAL A 236 -1.80 -21.41 -11.76
C VAL A 236 -2.61 -20.10 -11.72
N SER A 237 -3.94 -20.19 -11.61
CA SER A 237 -4.81 -19.01 -11.55
C SER A 237 -4.56 -18.19 -10.27
N GLN A 238 -4.39 -18.85 -9.12
CA GLN A 238 -4.09 -18.15 -7.87
C GLN A 238 -2.75 -17.43 -7.92
N ILE A 239 -1.71 -18.04 -8.50
CA ILE A 239 -0.40 -17.38 -8.65
C ILE A 239 -0.53 -16.18 -9.59
N HIS A 240 -1.24 -16.33 -10.71
CA HIS A 240 -1.47 -15.24 -11.64
C HIS A 240 -2.24 -14.08 -10.99
N GLU A 241 -3.28 -14.36 -10.20
CA GLU A 241 -4.01 -13.33 -9.42
C GLU A 241 -3.09 -12.60 -8.44
N ILE A 242 -2.21 -13.31 -7.75
CA ILE A 242 -1.21 -12.72 -6.85
C ILE A 242 -0.26 -11.82 -7.64
N GLU A 243 0.33 -12.30 -8.74
CA GLU A 243 1.24 -11.51 -9.58
C GLU A 243 0.56 -10.22 -10.07
N MET A 244 -0.69 -10.34 -10.51
CA MET A 244 -1.51 -9.21 -10.97
C MET A 244 -1.74 -8.17 -9.88
N GLU A 245 -2.17 -8.58 -8.69
CA GLU A 245 -2.38 -7.68 -7.55
C GLU A 245 -1.08 -6.97 -7.13
N LEU A 246 0.04 -7.71 -7.05
CA LEU A 246 1.34 -7.14 -6.66
C LEU A 246 1.85 -6.12 -7.67
N LEU A 247 1.76 -6.43 -8.97
CA LEU A 247 2.18 -5.51 -10.01
C LEU A 247 1.29 -4.28 -10.07
N LYS A 248 -0.01 -4.43 -9.83
CA LYS A 248 -0.94 -3.30 -9.75
C LYS A 248 -0.62 -2.39 -8.57
N GLU A 249 -0.38 -2.94 -7.37
CA GLU A 249 0.06 -2.16 -6.20
C GLU A 249 1.40 -1.45 -6.48
N LYS A 250 2.36 -2.14 -7.11
CA LYS A 250 3.66 -1.55 -7.50
C LYS A 250 3.49 -0.37 -8.47
N LEU A 251 2.71 -0.53 -9.53
CA LEU A 251 2.45 0.53 -10.51
C LEU A 251 1.73 1.72 -9.87
N GLN A 252 0.78 1.46 -8.96
CA GLN A 252 0.08 2.51 -8.23
C GLN A 252 1.02 3.27 -7.29
N ASP A 253 1.94 2.59 -6.59
CA ASP A 253 2.94 3.23 -5.73
C ASP A 253 3.87 4.15 -6.54
N MET A 254 4.35 3.67 -7.71
CA MET A 254 5.13 4.48 -8.64
C MET A 254 4.37 5.71 -9.15
N TYR A 255 3.08 5.56 -9.47
CA TYR A 255 2.25 6.68 -9.91
C TYR A 255 2.12 7.73 -8.80
N LEU A 256 1.88 7.29 -7.57
CA LEU A 256 1.79 8.21 -6.43
C LEU A 256 3.12 8.92 -6.17
N GLN A 257 4.26 8.26 -6.35
CA GLN A 257 5.60 8.88 -6.27
C GLN A 257 5.82 9.93 -7.35
N ALA A 258 5.56 9.57 -8.61
CA ALA A 258 5.67 10.48 -9.73
C ALA A 258 4.75 11.71 -9.58
N ALA A 259 3.54 11.54 -9.03
CA ALA A 259 2.59 12.64 -8.86
C ALA A 259 2.95 13.62 -7.72
N GLU A 260 3.90 13.28 -6.85
CA GLU A 260 4.32 14.16 -5.74
C GLU A 260 5.46 15.10 -6.13
N GLU A 261 6.35 14.66 -7.01
CA GLU A 261 7.56 15.39 -7.37
C GLU A 261 7.31 16.32 -8.57
N GLU A 262 7.75 17.58 -8.50
CA GLU A 262 7.70 18.52 -9.63
C GLU A 262 8.58 18.05 -10.81
N VAL A 263 9.61 17.25 -10.53
CA VAL A 263 10.50 16.63 -11.51
C VAL A 263 10.56 15.14 -11.22
N LEU A 264 10.28 14.31 -12.22
CA LEU A 264 10.38 12.85 -12.10
C LEU A 264 11.84 12.45 -11.77
N PRO A 265 12.09 11.80 -10.62
CA PRO A 265 13.40 11.24 -10.32
C PRO A 265 13.81 10.21 -11.38
N GLU A 266 15.08 10.23 -11.77
CA GLU A 266 15.64 9.30 -12.76
C GLU A 266 15.47 7.84 -12.31
N GLU A 267 15.47 7.60 -11.01
CA GLU A 267 15.24 6.29 -10.40
C GLU A 267 13.84 5.74 -10.73
N ILE A 268 12.79 6.58 -10.71
CA ILE A 268 11.42 6.16 -11.02
C ILE A 268 11.28 5.81 -12.51
N LEU A 269 11.92 6.60 -13.38
CA LEU A 269 11.95 6.35 -14.83
C LEU A 269 12.64 5.01 -15.12
N ASN A 270 13.81 4.79 -14.54
CA ASN A 270 14.56 3.55 -14.67
C ASN A 270 13.74 2.35 -14.18
N GLN A 271 13.08 2.47 -13.02
CA GLN A 271 12.18 1.42 -12.53
C GLN A 271 11.02 1.15 -13.48
N LEU A 272 10.42 2.19 -14.08
CA LEU A 272 9.30 2.00 -15.01
C LEU A 272 9.74 1.29 -16.27
N ASP A 273 10.90 1.62 -16.81
CA ASP A 273 11.43 0.95 -18.00
C ASP A 273 11.71 -0.53 -17.76
N VAL A 274 12.19 -0.90 -16.56
CA VAL A 274 12.36 -2.31 -16.20
C VAL A 274 11.01 -3.02 -16.09
N VAL A 275 10.01 -2.42 -15.46
CA VAL A 275 8.66 -2.99 -15.38
C VAL A 275 8.03 -3.13 -16.77
N LYS A 276 8.19 -2.14 -17.65
CA LYS A 276 7.77 -2.21 -19.06
C LYS A 276 8.43 -3.36 -19.80
N ALA A 277 9.74 -3.50 -19.64
CA ALA A 277 10.49 -4.59 -20.26
C ALA A 277 10.04 -5.96 -19.75
N PHE A 278 9.73 -6.06 -18.46
CA PHE A 278 9.16 -7.27 -17.84
C PHE A 278 7.79 -7.60 -18.44
N LEU A 279 6.85 -6.65 -18.47
CA LEU A 279 5.50 -6.87 -19.01
C LEU A 279 5.50 -7.17 -20.51
N ARG A 280 6.45 -6.61 -21.29
CA ARG A 280 6.59 -6.97 -22.71
C ARG A 280 6.89 -8.46 -22.94
N LYS A 281 7.58 -9.10 -21.99
CA LYS A 281 7.96 -10.52 -22.03
C LYS A 281 6.90 -11.45 -21.44
N ASN A 282 5.90 -10.92 -20.75
CA ASN A 282 4.87 -11.68 -20.04
C ASN A 282 3.49 -11.17 -20.47
N ALA A 283 2.97 -11.75 -21.56
CA ALA A 283 1.76 -11.24 -22.22
C ALA A 283 0.51 -11.48 -21.35
N ASP A 284 0.54 -12.54 -20.54
CA ASP A 284 -0.50 -12.86 -19.58
C ASP A 284 -0.75 -11.72 -18.59
N LEU A 285 0.33 -11.15 -18.01
CA LEU A 285 0.24 -10.06 -17.04
C LEU A 285 -0.02 -8.71 -17.71
N ARG A 286 0.61 -8.46 -18.86
CA ARG A 286 0.49 -7.16 -19.57
C ARG A 286 -0.95 -6.79 -19.90
N ASN A 287 -1.74 -7.76 -20.34
CA ASN A 287 -3.10 -7.51 -20.79
C ASN A 287 -3.98 -6.99 -19.64
N GLY A 288 -3.74 -7.44 -18.41
CA GLY A 288 -4.47 -6.99 -17.22
C GLY A 288 -4.04 -5.62 -16.66
N LEU A 289 -2.86 -5.10 -17.07
CA LEU A 289 -2.25 -3.88 -16.51
C LEU A 289 -2.16 -2.73 -17.52
N THR A 290 -2.86 -2.84 -18.66
CA THR A 290 -2.73 -1.86 -19.75
C THR A 290 -3.18 -0.46 -19.32
N GLU A 291 -4.27 -0.36 -18.56
CA GLU A 291 -4.78 0.94 -18.07
C GLU A 291 -3.81 1.60 -17.07
N ASP A 292 -3.25 0.82 -16.14
CA ASP A 292 -2.31 1.32 -15.14
C ASP A 292 -1.02 1.84 -15.80
N MET A 293 -0.54 1.13 -16.83
CA MET A 293 0.59 1.56 -17.66
C MET A 293 0.31 2.86 -18.42
N GLN A 294 -0.88 2.99 -19.03
CA GLN A 294 -1.27 4.20 -19.77
C GLN A 294 -1.37 5.44 -18.86
N LYS A 295 -1.84 5.26 -17.62
CA LYS A 295 -1.88 6.36 -16.62
C LYS A 295 -0.49 6.88 -16.30
N LEU A 296 0.47 5.98 -16.08
CA LEU A 296 1.88 6.34 -15.83
C LEU A 296 2.52 7.02 -17.03
N ASP A 297 2.30 6.51 -18.24
CA ASP A 297 2.82 7.11 -19.47
C ASP A 297 2.26 8.53 -19.69
N SER A 298 0.97 8.73 -19.40
CA SER A 298 0.33 10.04 -19.50
C SER A 298 0.95 11.05 -18.53
N LEU A 299 1.22 10.62 -17.29
CA LEU A 299 1.88 11.44 -16.28
C LEU A 299 3.31 11.81 -16.70
N HIS A 300 4.05 10.87 -17.28
CA HIS A 300 5.39 11.12 -17.79
C HIS A 300 5.41 12.15 -18.92
N VAL A 301 4.48 12.05 -19.88
CA VAL A 301 4.36 13.03 -20.97
C VAL A 301 4.01 14.41 -20.42
N GLN A 302 3.14 14.48 -19.42
CA GLN A 302 2.78 15.75 -18.77
C GLN A 302 4.00 16.42 -18.11
N HIS A 303 4.84 15.65 -17.41
CA HIS A 303 6.06 16.17 -16.78
C HIS A 303 7.07 16.65 -17.82
N GLN A 304 7.28 15.89 -18.91
CA GLN A 304 8.16 16.30 -20.01
C GLN A 304 7.70 17.63 -20.64
N LYS A 305 6.39 17.78 -20.83
CA LYS A 305 5.82 19.02 -21.36
C LYS A 305 6.06 20.21 -20.43
N GLN A 306 5.84 20.04 -19.13
CA GLN A 306 6.09 21.09 -18.13
C GLN A 306 7.57 21.51 -18.09
N ILE A 307 8.51 20.56 -18.19
CA ILE A 307 9.94 20.86 -18.27
C ILE A 307 10.28 21.66 -19.54
N SER A 308 9.71 21.28 -20.69
CA SER A 308 9.94 22.01 -21.95
C SER A 308 9.42 23.45 -21.89
N GLU A 309 8.22 23.66 -21.35
CA GLU A 309 7.62 24.99 -21.19
C GLU A 309 8.37 25.85 -20.16
N ALA A 310 8.94 25.26 -19.12
CA ALA A 310 9.77 25.97 -18.12
C ALA A 310 11.10 26.44 -18.73
N ASN A 311 11.77 25.58 -19.51
CA ASN A 311 13.03 25.91 -20.19
C ASN A 311 12.85 27.02 -21.25
N GLU A 312 11.71 27.04 -21.95
CA GLU A 312 11.36 28.11 -22.90
C GLU A 312 11.12 29.46 -22.21
N ARG A 313 10.53 29.48 -21.01
CA ARG A 313 10.33 30.71 -20.24
C ARG A 313 11.65 31.27 -19.69
N GLU A 314 12.52 30.43 -19.13
CA GLU A 314 13.83 30.88 -18.64
C GLU A 314 14.72 31.44 -19.75
N THR A 315 14.66 30.85 -20.95
CA THR A 315 15.43 31.36 -22.11
C THR A 315 14.87 32.64 -22.70
N SER A 316 13.58 32.93 -22.48
CA SER A 316 12.95 34.20 -22.86
C SER A 316 13.25 35.33 -21.87
N GLU A 317 13.31 35.04 -20.56
CA GLU A 317 13.63 36.03 -19.52
C GLU A 317 15.11 36.42 -19.49
N ARG A 318 16.03 35.52 -19.86
CA ARG A 318 17.47 35.84 -19.99
C ARG A 318 17.81 36.67 -21.24
N LYS A 319 16.84 36.93 -22.13
CA LYS A 319 17.01 37.70 -23.37
C LYS A 319 16.33 39.08 -23.32
N ALA A 320 15.70 39.44 -22.19
CA ALA A 320 15.15 40.77 -21.92
C ALA A 320 16.10 41.54 -20.98
#